data_AF-A0A3B7LBR1-F1
#
_entry.id   AF-A0A3B7LBR1-F1
#
_cell.length_a   1.000
_cell.length_b   1.000
_cell.length_c   1.000
_cell.angle_alpha   90.00
_cell.angle_beta   90.00
_cell.angle_gamma   90.00
#
_symmetry.space_group_name_H-M   'P 1'
#
loop_
_entity.id
_entity.type
_entity.pdbx_description
1 polymer ?
#
loop_
_entity_poly.entity_id
_entity_poly.type
_entity_poly.pdbx_seq_one_letter_code
_entity_poly.pdbx_strand_id
1 'polypeptide(L)'
;MQAAVSFQQATAAKTGAARPARRSVRVQAAAYNGQYAEELVATANKIASTGKGILAMDESNATCGKRLESIGLENTVENRQAYRELLVTTPGLGQYISGAILFEETLFQNTRKGTSMVEGTDSPGAEAAR
;
A
#
# COMPACT_ATOMS: atom_id res chain seq x y z
N MET A 1 -2.48 -74.99 23.19
CA MET A 1 -1.19 -74.33 22.87
C MET A 1 -1.45 -73.22 21.87
N GLN A 2 -0.82 -72.06 22.10
CA GLN A 2 -0.74 -70.83 21.26
C GLN A 2 -1.93 -69.87 21.40
N ALA A 3 -1.89 -68.87 22.30
CA ALA A 3 -1.05 -67.65 22.41
C ALA A 3 -1.82 -66.43 21.87
N ALA A 4 -2.50 -65.72 22.77
CA ALA A 4 -3.14 -64.43 22.51
C ALA A 4 -2.06 -63.33 22.47
N VAL A 5 -1.92 -62.67 21.33
CA VAL A 5 -1.05 -61.50 21.18
C VAL A 5 -1.89 -60.26 21.44
N SER A 6 -1.82 -59.73 22.66
CA SER A 6 -2.38 -58.43 23.01
C SER A 6 -1.44 -57.33 22.52
N PHE A 7 -1.94 -56.48 21.62
CA PHE A 7 -1.23 -55.31 21.11
C PHE A 7 -1.59 -54.11 22.01
N GLN A 8 -0.67 -53.67 22.88
CA GLN A 8 -0.83 -52.42 23.63
C GLN A 8 -0.52 -51.23 22.70
N GLN A 9 -1.53 -50.42 22.39
CA GLN A 9 -1.32 -49.09 21.82
C GLN A 9 -0.82 -48.13 22.90
N ALA A 10 0.38 -47.60 22.72
CA ALA A 10 0.91 -46.49 23.50
C ALA A 10 0.22 -45.19 23.08
N THR A 11 -0.57 -44.58 23.96
CA THR A 11 -1.11 -43.22 23.77
C THR A 11 -0.03 -42.20 24.14
N ALA A 12 0.68 -41.68 23.14
CA ALA A 12 1.57 -40.54 23.33
C ALA A 12 0.75 -39.26 23.56
N ALA A 13 0.62 -38.84 24.82
CA ALA A 13 0.06 -37.54 25.17
C ALA A 13 1.03 -36.43 24.70
N LYS A 14 0.62 -35.65 23.70
CA LYS A 14 1.32 -34.43 23.29
C LYS A 14 1.09 -33.35 24.34
N THR A 15 2.10 -33.05 25.15
CA THR A 15 2.14 -31.86 26.01
C THR A 15 2.19 -30.61 25.14
N GLY A 16 1.05 -29.93 25.00
CA GLY A 16 0.97 -28.61 24.39
C GLY A 16 1.49 -27.56 25.38
N ALA A 17 2.68 -27.00 25.12
CA ALA A 17 3.16 -25.84 25.84
C ALA A 17 2.28 -24.62 25.53
N ALA A 18 1.69 -24.00 26.56
CA ALA A 18 0.87 -22.81 26.41
C ALA A 18 1.70 -21.63 25.87
N ARG A 19 1.22 -20.99 24.80
CA ARG A 19 1.86 -19.83 24.18
C ARG A 19 1.69 -18.61 25.10
N PRO A 20 2.75 -17.86 25.45
CA PRO A 20 2.63 -16.72 26.35
C PRO A 20 1.74 -15.64 25.72
N ALA A 21 0.87 -15.04 26.54
CA ALA A 21 -0.02 -13.97 26.13
C ALA A 21 0.80 -12.76 25.62
N ARG A 22 0.44 -12.25 24.44
CA ARG A 22 1.11 -11.10 23.81
C ARG A 22 0.78 -9.84 24.63
N ARG A 23 1.76 -9.33 25.37
CA ARG A 23 1.65 -8.06 26.10
C ARG A 23 1.47 -6.91 25.11
N SER A 24 0.30 -6.29 25.09
CA SER A 24 0.05 -5.06 24.34
C SER A 24 0.76 -3.90 25.05
N VAL A 25 1.86 -3.43 24.48
CA VAL A 25 2.47 -2.16 24.90
C VAL A 25 1.67 -1.04 24.26
N ARG A 26 0.98 -0.24 25.06
CA ARG A 26 0.38 1.02 24.60
C ARG A 26 1.49 2.05 24.56
N VAL A 27 2.01 2.34 23.38
CA VAL A 27 2.92 3.47 23.18
C VAL A 27 2.05 4.73 23.16
N GLN A 28 2.17 5.58 24.18
CA GLN A 28 1.64 6.95 24.11
C GLN A 28 2.70 7.80 23.43
N ALA A 29 2.52 8.09 22.14
CA ALA A 29 3.33 9.08 21.44
C ALA A 29 2.81 10.48 21.77
N ALA A 30 3.70 11.41 22.09
CA ALA A 30 3.34 12.83 22.22
C ALA A 30 2.86 13.33 20.85
N ALA A 31 1.65 13.89 20.79
CA ALA A 31 1.10 14.45 19.56
C ALA A 31 1.86 15.74 19.19
N TYR A 32 2.14 15.92 17.90
CA TYR A 32 2.71 17.16 17.38
C TYR A 32 1.74 18.34 17.63
N ASN A 33 2.24 19.44 18.21
CA ASN A 33 1.45 20.62 18.58
C ASN A 33 1.88 21.92 17.86
N GLY A 34 2.58 21.80 16.74
CA GLY A 34 3.04 22.96 15.97
C GLY A 34 1.96 23.55 15.06
N GLN A 35 2.34 24.54 14.25
CA GLN A 35 1.44 25.34 13.40
C GLN A 35 0.58 24.51 12.42
N TYR A 36 1.07 23.34 11.99
CA TYR A 36 0.36 22.46 11.05
C TYR A 36 -0.39 21.31 11.73
N ALA A 37 -0.53 21.31 13.06
CA ALA A 37 -1.14 20.19 13.78
C ALA A 37 -2.57 19.90 13.31
N GLU A 38 -3.38 20.94 13.10
CA GLU A 38 -4.76 20.80 12.62
C GLU A 38 -4.80 20.30 11.16
N GLU A 39 -3.93 20.84 10.30
CA GLU A 39 -3.82 20.42 8.89
C GLU A 39 -3.41 18.96 8.76
N LEU A 40 -2.40 18.51 9.53
CA LEU A 40 -1.95 17.12 9.54
C LEU A 40 -3.07 16.17 9.98
N VAL A 41 -3.85 16.55 10.99
CA VAL A 41 -5.00 15.76 11.44
C VAL A 41 -6.11 15.74 10.37
N ALA A 42 -6.39 16.87 9.74
CA ALA A 42 -7.38 16.97 8.66
C ALA A 42 -6.99 16.08 7.46
N THR A 43 -5.75 16.16 7.01
CA THR A 43 -5.21 15.34 5.91
C THR A 43 -5.19 13.86 6.27
N ALA A 44 -4.77 13.50 7.48
CA ALA A 44 -4.79 12.11 7.94
C ALA A 44 -6.21 11.52 7.94
N ASN A 45 -7.21 12.29 8.41
CA ASN A 45 -8.61 11.88 8.37
C ASN A 45 -9.13 11.75 6.93
N LYS A 46 -8.74 12.66 6.03
CA LYS A 46 -9.12 12.61 4.61
C LYS A 46 -8.54 11.36 3.93
N ILE A 47 -7.26 11.08 4.14
CA ILE A 47 -6.59 9.89 3.61
C ILE A 47 -7.22 8.60 4.17
N ALA A 48 -7.58 8.58 5.45
CA ALA A 48 -8.20 7.44 6.12
C ALA A 48 -9.73 7.37 5.98
N SER A 49 -10.32 8.04 4.98
CA SER A 49 -11.76 8.01 4.74
C SER A 49 -12.29 6.58 4.52
N THR A 50 -13.43 6.25 5.13
CA THR A 50 -14.07 4.94 5.00
C THR A 50 -14.34 4.59 3.54
N GLY A 51 -13.94 3.40 3.12
CA GLY A 51 -14.14 2.92 1.75
C GLY A 51 -13.12 3.44 0.74
N LYS A 52 -12.13 4.24 1.18
CA LYS A 52 -11.01 4.69 0.36
C LYS A 52 -9.67 4.14 0.86
N GLY A 53 -8.71 4.03 -0.05
CA GLY A 53 -7.34 3.61 0.22
C GLY A 53 -6.29 4.52 -0.41
N ILE A 54 -5.02 4.13 -0.30
CA ILE A 54 -3.89 4.87 -0.88
C ILE A 54 -3.37 4.09 -2.09
N LEU A 55 -3.14 4.78 -3.20
CA LEU A 55 -2.47 4.23 -4.37
C LEU A 55 -0.95 4.44 -4.27
N ALA A 56 -0.19 3.35 -4.13
CA ALA A 56 1.27 3.42 -4.14
C ALA A 56 1.79 3.32 -5.58
N MET A 57 2.23 4.45 -6.14
CA MET A 57 2.82 4.57 -7.48
C MET A 57 4.22 5.22 -7.41
N ASP A 58 4.89 5.07 -6.27
CA ASP A 58 6.19 5.60 -5.87
C ASP A 58 7.37 4.71 -6.30
N GLU A 59 7.15 3.90 -7.32
CA GLU A 59 8.13 2.93 -7.80
C GLU A 59 9.31 3.64 -8.45
N SER A 60 10.50 3.47 -7.87
CA SER A 60 11.74 4.00 -8.45
C SER A 60 11.96 3.50 -9.88
N ASN A 61 12.81 4.19 -10.62
CA ASN A 61 13.11 3.85 -12.03
C ASN A 61 13.59 2.39 -12.20
N ALA A 62 14.34 1.85 -11.23
CA ALA A 62 14.78 0.46 -11.24
C ALA A 62 13.64 -0.52 -10.95
N THR A 63 12.75 -0.21 -10.00
CA THR A 63 11.61 -1.07 -9.66
C THR A 63 10.56 -1.08 -10.76
N CYS A 64 10.24 0.10 -11.30
CA CYS A 64 9.31 0.25 -12.43
C CYS A 64 9.86 -0.44 -13.69
N GLY A 65 11.17 -0.34 -13.94
CA GLY A 65 11.84 -1.06 -15.03
C GLY A 65 11.60 -2.57 -14.99
N LYS A 66 11.78 -3.22 -13.83
CA LYS A 66 11.51 -4.66 -13.68
C LYS A 66 10.05 -5.05 -13.98
N ARG A 67 9.10 -4.15 -13.69
CA ARG A 67 7.67 -4.38 -14.00
C ARG A 67 7.34 -4.17 -15.48
N LEU A 68 8.03 -3.26 -16.14
CA LEU A 68 7.91 -3.06 -17.59
C LEU A 68 8.58 -4.22 -18.34
N GLU A 69 9.74 -4.66 -17.88
CA GLU A 69 10.47 -5.80 -18.46
C GLU A 69 9.66 -7.10 -18.38
N SER A 70 8.92 -7.33 -17.29
CA SER A 70 8.09 -8.53 -17.15
C SER A 70 6.95 -8.63 -18.17
N ILE A 71 6.56 -7.50 -18.76
CA ILE A 71 5.57 -7.41 -19.84
C ILE A 71 6.21 -7.15 -21.22
N GLY A 72 7.55 -7.24 -21.32
CA GLY A 72 8.29 -7.08 -22.56
C GLY A 72 8.48 -5.64 -23.04
N LEU A 73 8.30 -4.65 -22.16
CA LEU A 73 8.53 -3.23 -22.44
C LEU A 73 9.91 -2.77 -21.93
N GLU A 74 10.54 -1.88 -22.70
CA GLU A 74 11.79 -1.23 -22.30
C GLU A 74 11.54 -0.15 -21.23
N ASN A 75 12.50 0.02 -20.32
CA ASN A 75 12.47 1.03 -19.27
C ASN A 75 12.83 2.44 -19.78
N THR A 76 12.00 3.01 -20.64
CA THR A 76 12.12 4.40 -21.11
C THR A 76 11.28 5.35 -20.27
N VAL A 77 11.60 6.66 -20.31
CA VAL A 77 10.83 7.69 -19.58
C VAL A 77 9.38 7.72 -20.08
N GLU A 78 9.19 7.58 -21.39
CA GLU A 78 7.88 7.63 -22.06
C GLU A 78 6.99 6.46 -21.64
N ASN A 79 7.58 5.27 -21.44
CA ASN A 79 6.85 4.09 -20.98
C ASN A 79 6.47 4.21 -19.49
N ARG A 80 7.39 4.71 -18.66
CA ARG A 80 7.10 4.99 -17.24
C ARG A 80 6.01 6.05 -17.08
N GLN A 81 6.07 7.10 -17.88
CA GLN A 81 5.07 8.17 -17.93
C GLN A 81 3.72 7.63 -18.40
N ALA A 82 3.69 6.85 -19.49
CA ALA A 82 2.45 6.28 -20.01
C ALA A 82 1.79 5.31 -19.02
N TYR A 83 2.58 4.50 -18.30
CA TYR A 83 2.09 3.64 -17.23
C TYR A 83 1.43 4.43 -16.10
N ARG A 84 2.06 5.51 -15.65
CA ARG A 84 1.51 6.37 -14.59
C ARG A 84 0.30 7.17 -15.04
N GLU A 85 0.33 7.68 -16.27
CA GLU A 85 -0.81 8.33 -16.90
C GLU A 85 -2.02 7.39 -16.96
N LEU A 86 -1.81 6.11 -17.31
CA LEU A 86 -2.87 5.10 -17.33
C LEU A 86 -3.53 4.95 -15.96
N LEU A 87 -2.75 4.88 -14.89
CA LEU A 87 -3.27 4.77 -13.52
C LEU A 87 -4.10 6.01 -13.17
N VAL A 88 -3.52 7.20 -13.33
CA VAL A 88 -4.12 8.46 -12.89
C VAL A 88 -5.37 8.83 -13.71
N THR A 89 -5.41 8.48 -15.00
CA THR A 89 -6.54 8.78 -15.89
C THR A 89 -7.69 7.77 -15.81
N THR A 90 -7.60 6.77 -14.92
CA THR A 90 -8.63 5.74 -14.76
C THR A 90 -9.96 6.37 -14.31
N PRO A 91 -11.06 6.23 -15.07
CA PRO A 91 -12.36 6.78 -14.70
C PRO A 91 -12.86 6.22 -13.37
N GLY A 92 -13.29 7.09 -12.46
CA GLY A 92 -13.85 6.70 -11.17
C GLY A 92 -12.83 6.28 -10.11
N LEU A 93 -11.52 6.41 -10.36
CA LEU A 93 -10.47 6.04 -9.40
C LEU A 93 -10.63 6.76 -8.04
N GLY A 94 -10.98 8.05 -8.04
CA GLY A 94 -11.18 8.86 -6.82
C GLY A 94 -12.34 8.43 -5.92
N GLN A 95 -13.18 7.48 -6.35
CA GLN A 95 -14.21 6.87 -5.49
C GLN A 95 -13.60 5.92 -4.46
N TYR A 96 -12.49 5.27 -4.82
CA TYR A 96 -11.85 4.21 -4.02
C TYR A 96 -10.49 4.62 -3.47
N ILE A 97 -9.89 5.68 -3.99
CA ILE A 97 -8.59 6.17 -3.56
C ILE A 97 -8.75 7.58 -2.99
N SER A 98 -8.13 7.83 -1.85
CA SER A 98 -8.10 9.12 -1.15
C SER A 98 -6.80 9.88 -1.40
N GLY A 99 -5.73 9.21 -1.82
CA GLY A 99 -4.47 9.81 -2.20
C GLY A 99 -3.54 8.84 -2.89
N ALA A 100 -2.50 9.36 -3.53
CA ALA A 100 -1.48 8.57 -4.21
C ALA A 100 -0.08 8.98 -3.74
N ILE A 101 0.82 8.00 -3.60
CA ILE A 101 2.24 8.22 -3.32
C ILE A 101 2.96 8.23 -4.66
N LEU A 102 3.61 9.36 -4.97
CA LEU A 102 4.28 9.58 -6.24
C LEU A 102 5.80 9.45 -6.09
N PHE A 103 6.47 8.98 -7.13
CA PHE A 103 7.93 9.09 -7.23
C PHE A 103 8.31 10.51 -7.69
N GLU A 104 9.49 11.00 -7.32
CA GLU A 104 9.95 12.36 -7.65
C GLU A 104 9.84 12.67 -9.16
N GLU A 105 10.23 11.71 -10.01
CA GLU A 105 10.10 11.85 -11.47
C GLU A 105 8.65 12.09 -11.90
N THR A 106 7.69 11.44 -11.23
CA THR A 106 6.25 11.55 -11.53
C THR A 106 5.65 12.85 -11.04
N LEU A 107 6.14 13.37 -9.92
CA LEU A 107 5.65 14.61 -9.31
C LEU A 107 5.79 15.81 -10.27
N PHE A 108 6.87 15.83 -11.06
CA PHE A 108 7.16 16.90 -12.02
C PHE A 108 6.79 16.53 -13.47
N GLN A 109 6.18 15.37 -13.71
CA GLN A 109 5.72 14.96 -15.03
C GLN A 109 4.33 15.50 -15.34
N ASN A 110 4.10 15.76 -16.63
CA ASN A 110 2.79 16.02 -17.18
C ASN A 110 2.27 14.77 -17.89
N THR A 111 0.96 14.62 -17.98
CA THR A 111 0.31 13.68 -18.89
C THR A 111 0.53 14.10 -20.34
N ARG A 112 0.32 13.20 -21.30
CA ARG A 112 0.35 13.53 -22.73
C ARG A 112 -0.67 14.60 -23.15
N LYS A 113 -1.70 14.81 -22.33
CA LYS A 113 -2.72 15.85 -22.51
C LYS A 113 -2.33 17.21 -21.94
N GLY A 114 -1.13 17.33 -21.35
CA GLY A 114 -0.61 18.58 -20.78
C GLY A 114 -1.07 18.86 -19.34
N THR A 115 -1.93 18.03 -18.75
CA THR A 115 -2.34 18.10 -17.34
C THR A 115 -1.23 17.56 -16.46
N SER A 116 -0.93 18.20 -15.32
CA SER A 116 0.04 17.67 -14.36
C SER A 116 -0.41 16.32 -13.82
N MET A 117 0.53 15.40 -13.57
CA MET A 117 0.21 14.11 -12.91
C MET A 117 -0.45 14.31 -11.54
N VAL A 118 -0.12 15.39 -10.84
CA VAL A 118 -0.71 15.76 -9.54
C VAL A 118 -2.18 16.16 -9.70
N GLU A 119 -2.48 16.98 -10.70
CA GLU A 119 -3.86 17.39 -10.97
C GLU A 119 -4.74 16.21 -11.40
N GLY A 120 -4.18 15.25 -12.13
CA GLY A 120 -4.89 14.01 -12.45
C GLY A 120 -5.28 13.20 -11.21
N THR A 121 -4.47 13.24 -10.15
CA THR A 121 -4.80 12.60 -8.87
C THR A 121 -5.79 13.41 -8.02
N ASP A 122 -5.92 14.72 -8.25
CA ASP A 122 -6.78 15.66 -7.49
C ASP A 122 -8.26 15.69 -7.96
N SER A 123 -8.72 14.65 -8.66
CA SER A 123 -10.16 14.48 -8.98
C SER A 123 -10.99 14.49 -7.68
N PRO A 124 -12.22 15.06 -7.66
CA PRO A 124 -12.99 15.33 -6.43
C PRO A 124 -13.16 14.08 -5.57
N GLY A 125 -12.25 13.88 -4.61
CA GLY A 125 -12.20 12.69 -3.77
C GLY A 125 -10.82 12.10 -3.47
N ALA A 126 -9.80 12.38 -4.28
CA ALA A 126 -8.39 12.03 -4.00
C ALA A 126 -7.59 13.33 -3.91
N GLU A 127 -6.75 13.48 -2.89
CA GLU A 127 -5.78 14.58 -2.83
C GLU A 127 -4.39 13.97 -2.83
N ALA A 128 -3.50 14.46 -3.70
CA ALA A 128 -2.10 14.05 -3.67
C ALA A 128 -1.51 14.40 -2.30
N ALA A 129 -0.81 13.46 -1.66
CA ALA A 129 -0.03 13.76 -0.46
C ALA A 129 1.16 14.64 -0.90
N ARG A 130 1.01 15.95 -0.71
CA ARG A 130 2.06 16.96 -0.93
C ARG A 130 3.06 16.96 0.22
#